data_AF-A0A2A5W9M5-F1
#
_entry.id   AF-A0A2A5W9M5-F1
#
_cell.length_a   1.000
_cell.length_b   1.000
_cell.length_c   1.000
_cell.angle_alpha   90.00
_cell.angle_beta   90.00
_cell.angle_gamma   90.00
#
_symmetry.space_group_name_H-M   'P 1'
#
loop_
_entity.id
_entity.type
_entity.pdbx_description
1 polymer ?
#
loop_
_entity_poly.entity_id
_entity_poly.type
_entity_poly.pdbx_seq_one_letter_code
_entity_poly.pdbx_strand_id
1 'polypeptide(L)'
;MSIFEFSSIIVAIVVGLAIANVLDKFSYTIKVTNWIKQGWFQSLLCVLVLNMMIGYFWGYWGMFYGITEIGLLEFMLGPFISTTSLYLISVFLPIPRLKENSTDIDNYYLEGRKPFFIVMAIFFIQSQLTAFYSLNATPELLVLLFVPLMLLGLQLKTIRGHKMIVTIPIALVVLIVSSTFITQT
;
A
#
# COMPACT_ATOMS: atom_id res chain seq x y z
N MET A 1 -23.32 -7.67 -18.84
CA MET A 1 -22.37 -7.33 -17.77
C MET A 1 -21.79 -5.97 -18.11
N SER A 2 -22.02 -4.95 -17.29
CA SER A 2 -21.44 -3.63 -17.54
C SER A 2 -19.92 -3.67 -17.27
N ILE A 3 -19.17 -2.74 -17.87
CA ILE A 3 -17.73 -2.60 -17.61
C ILE A 3 -17.47 -2.35 -16.12
N PHE A 4 -18.40 -1.68 -15.43
CA PHE A 4 -18.35 -1.49 -13.98
C PHE A 4 -18.48 -2.80 -13.19
N GLU A 5 -19.46 -3.65 -13.51
CA GLU A 5 -19.64 -4.96 -12.87
C GLU A 5 -18.39 -5.83 -13.05
N PHE A 6 -17.82 -5.82 -14.25
CA PHE A 6 -16.56 -6.53 -14.52
C PHE A 6 -15.39 -5.97 -13.73
N SER A 7 -15.24 -4.64 -13.72
CA SER A 7 -14.16 -3.94 -13.01
C SER A 7 -14.21 -4.18 -11.50
N SER A 8 -15.40 -4.07 -10.89
CA SER A 8 -15.58 -4.30 -9.45
C SER A 8 -15.25 -5.73 -9.02
N ILE A 9 -15.61 -6.73 -9.83
CA ILE A 9 -15.23 -8.12 -9.59
C ILE A 9 -13.71 -8.30 -9.67
N ILE A 10 -13.06 -7.74 -10.69
CA ILE A 10 -11.59 -7.77 -10.81
C ILE A 10 -10.94 -7.14 -9.58
N VAL A 11 -11.38 -5.93 -9.21
CA VAL A 11 -10.85 -5.22 -8.04
C VAL A 11 -11.00 -6.07 -6.79
N ALA A 12 -12.18 -6.63 -6.53
CA ALA A 12 -12.42 -7.46 -5.35
C ALA A 12 -11.53 -8.71 -5.32
N ILE A 13 -11.42 -9.44 -6.43
CA ILE A 13 -10.61 -10.67 -6.52
C ILE A 13 -9.13 -10.36 -6.34
N VAL A 14 -8.60 -9.41 -7.11
CA VAL A 14 -7.16 -9.11 -7.12
C VAL A 14 -6.73 -8.48 -5.79
N VAL A 15 -7.51 -7.56 -5.23
CA VAL A 15 -7.23 -6.96 -3.91
C VAL A 15 -7.38 -8.01 -2.81
N GLY A 16 -8.41 -8.86 -2.85
CA GLY A 16 -8.58 -9.96 -1.89
C GLY A 16 -7.40 -10.93 -1.89
N LEU A 17 -6.89 -11.28 -3.07
CA LEU A 17 -5.68 -12.12 -3.22
C LEU A 17 -4.43 -11.41 -2.68
N ALA A 18 -4.28 -10.12 -2.95
CA ALA A 18 -3.18 -9.31 -2.43
C ALA A 18 -3.20 -9.23 -0.89
N ILE A 19 -4.39 -9.04 -0.30
CA ILE A 19 -4.60 -9.05 1.16
C ILE A 19 -4.18 -10.41 1.74
N ALA A 20 -4.60 -11.52 1.13
CA ALA A 20 -4.23 -12.86 1.58
C ALA A 20 -2.70 -13.07 1.57
N ASN A 21 -2.01 -12.60 0.53
CA ASN A 21 -0.54 -12.64 0.45
C ASN A 21 0.13 -11.85 1.59
N VAL A 22 -0.39 -10.67 1.93
CA VAL A 22 0.18 -9.85 3.01
C VAL A 22 -0.12 -10.46 4.38
N LEU A 23 -1.30 -11.06 4.58
CA LEU A 23 -1.66 -11.75 5.82
C LEU A 23 -0.78 -12.98 6.08
N ASP A 24 -0.40 -13.73 5.04
CA ASP A 24 0.55 -14.84 5.17
C ASP A 24 1.93 -14.35 5.67
N LYS A 25 2.44 -13.27 5.07
CA LYS A 25 3.69 -12.62 5.50
C LYS A 25 3.57 -12.02 6.91
N PHE A 26 2.42 -11.48 7.26
CA PHE A 26 2.16 -10.95 8.60
C PHE A 26 2.18 -12.07 9.66
N SER A 27 1.53 -13.20 9.37
CA SER A 27 1.55 -14.39 10.22
C SER A 27 2.98 -14.88 10.49
N TYR A 28 3.87 -14.83 9.48
CA TYR A 28 5.29 -15.12 9.66
C TYR A 28 5.94 -14.23 10.72
N THR A 29 5.78 -12.91 10.57
CA THR A 29 6.42 -11.92 11.47
C THR A 29 5.99 -12.04 12.93
N ILE A 30 4.80 -12.57 13.17
CA ILE A 30 4.26 -12.81 14.53
C ILE A 30 4.76 -14.14 15.09
N LYS A 31 4.77 -15.22 14.29
CA LYS A 31 4.98 -16.59 14.80
C LYS A 31 6.44 -17.03 14.84
N VAL A 32 7.25 -16.65 13.86
CA VAL A 32 8.59 -17.23 13.66
C VAL A 32 9.68 -16.31 14.22
N THR A 33 9.42 -15.00 14.24
CA THR A 33 10.39 -14.00 14.66
C THR A 33 10.28 -13.69 16.14
N ASN A 34 11.40 -13.36 16.79
CA ASN A 34 11.38 -12.66 18.07
C ASN A 34 10.84 -11.23 17.86
N TRP A 35 9.50 -11.10 17.89
CA TRP A 35 8.74 -9.95 17.41
C TRP A 35 9.27 -8.62 17.96
N ILE A 36 9.53 -8.57 19.26
CA ILE A 36 10.00 -7.37 19.99
C ILE A 36 11.35 -6.89 19.45
N LYS A 37 12.28 -7.79 19.11
CA LYS A 37 13.65 -7.42 18.72
C LYS A 37 13.77 -7.15 17.22
N GLN A 38 13.11 -7.96 16.39
CA GLN A 38 13.37 -7.97 14.94
C GLN A 38 12.11 -7.94 14.08
N GLY A 39 10.93 -8.35 14.56
CA GLY A 39 9.74 -8.54 13.72
C GLY A 39 8.75 -7.35 13.71
N TRP A 40 8.85 -6.43 14.66
CA TRP A 40 7.86 -5.36 14.84
C TRP A 40 7.77 -4.42 13.63
N PHE A 41 8.91 -4.10 12.99
CA PHE A 41 8.95 -3.18 11.86
C PHE A 41 8.28 -3.78 10.62
N GLN A 42 8.57 -5.05 10.34
CA GLN A 42 7.98 -5.82 9.26
C GLN A 42 6.49 -6.05 9.50
N SER A 43 6.08 -6.30 10.75
CA SER A 43 4.68 -6.35 11.15
C SER A 43 3.97 -5.02 10.89
N LEU A 44 4.59 -3.89 11.25
CA LEU A 44 4.05 -2.56 11.00
C LEU A 44 3.88 -2.31 9.49
N LEU A 45 4.86 -2.69 8.67
CA LEU A 45 4.77 -2.59 7.21
C LEU A 45 3.62 -3.42 6.64
N CYS A 46 3.43 -4.67 7.11
CA CYS A 46 2.26 -5.46 6.74
C CYS A 46 0.95 -4.73 7.05
N VAL A 47 0.81 -4.17 8.25
CA VAL A 47 -0.39 -3.43 8.65
C VAL A 47 -0.62 -2.20 7.77
N LEU A 48 0.43 -1.45 7.43
CA LEU A 48 0.33 -0.29 6.54
C LEU A 48 -0.13 -0.68 5.14
N VAL A 49 0.45 -1.74 4.57
CA VAL A 49 0.07 -2.23 3.25
C VAL A 49 -1.36 -2.79 3.25
N LEU A 50 -1.78 -3.48 4.32
CA LEU A 50 -3.16 -3.93 4.49
C LEU A 50 -4.13 -2.76 4.55
N ASN A 51 -3.82 -1.73 5.35
CA ASN A 51 -4.65 -0.54 5.47
C ASN A 51 -4.77 0.16 4.11
N MET A 52 -3.66 0.28 3.37
CA MET A 52 -3.67 0.82 2.00
C MET A 52 -4.56 0.02 1.05
N MET A 53 -4.51 -1.32 1.08
CA MET A 53 -5.36 -2.18 0.24
C MET A 53 -6.85 -2.06 0.59
N ILE A 54 -7.18 -2.03 1.89
CA ILE A 54 -8.55 -1.85 2.38
C ILE A 54 -9.06 -0.46 2.03
N GLY A 55 -8.23 0.57 2.24
CA GLY A 55 -8.55 1.95 1.90
C GLY A 55 -8.80 2.13 0.40
N TYR A 56 -7.97 1.51 -0.45
CA TYR A 56 -8.22 1.50 -1.89
C TYR A 56 -9.51 0.78 -2.25
N PHE A 57 -9.79 -0.38 -1.67
CA PHE A 57 -11.02 -1.14 -1.93
C PHE A 57 -12.27 -0.31 -1.62
N TRP A 58 -12.32 0.30 -0.43
CA TRP A 58 -13.45 1.15 -0.05
C TRP A 58 -13.50 2.47 -0.83
N GLY A 59 -12.35 3.07 -1.11
CA GLY A 59 -12.26 4.28 -1.93
C GLY A 59 -12.78 4.04 -3.35
N TYR A 60 -12.44 2.90 -3.95
CA TYR A 60 -12.98 2.47 -5.24
C TYR A 60 -14.50 2.30 -5.16
N TRP A 61 -15.01 1.64 -4.13
CA TRP A 61 -16.45 1.46 -3.97
C TRP A 61 -17.19 2.79 -3.79
N GLY A 62 -16.65 3.71 -3.00
CA GLY A 62 -17.22 5.04 -2.81
C GLY A 62 -17.22 5.91 -4.06
N MET A 63 -16.13 5.85 -4.86
CA MET A 63 -15.99 6.66 -6.07
C MET A 63 -16.94 6.22 -7.19
N PHE A 64 -17.19 4.92 -7.32
CA PHE A 64 -18.04 4.37 -8.37
C PHE A 64 -19.43 3.96 -7.89
N TYR A 65 -19.81 4.29 -6.65
CA TYR A 65 -21.14 4.03 -6.13
C TYR A 65 -22.19 4.77 -6.96
N GLY A 66 -23.08 4.02 -7.63
CA GLY A 66 -24.13 4.59 -8.48
C GLY A 66 -23.69 4.97 -9.90
N ILE A 67 -22.42 4.74 -10.27
CA ILE A 67 -21.94 4.92 -11.64
C ILE A 67 -22.22 3.64 -12.44
N THR A 68 -22.97 3.76 -13.53
CA THR A 68 -23.39 2.60 -14.35
C THR A 68 -22.42 2.29 -15.49
N GLU A 69 -21.60 3.26 -15.91
CA GLU A 69 -20.69 3.14 -17.05
C GLU A 69 -19.32 3.73 -16.73
N ILE A 70 -18.27 2.97 -17.03
CA ILE A 70 -16.87 3.40 -16.98
C ILE A 70 -16.30 3.19 -18.37
N GLY A 71 -15.61 4.20 -18.92
CA GLY A 71 -14.93 4.07 -20.20
C GLY A 71 -13.75 3.10 -20.13
N LEU A 72 -13.43 2.41 -21.24
CA LEU A 72 -12.31 1.46 -21.28
C LEU A 72 -10.98 2.09 -20.83
N LEU A 73 -10.72 3.33 -21.24
CA LEU A 73 -9.49 4.05 -20.87
C LEU A 73 -9.45 4.37 -19.37
N GLU A 74 -10.57 4.79 -18.78
CA GLU A 74 -10.68 5.04 -17.34
C GLU A 74 -10.50 3.74 -16.54
N PHE A 75 -11.05 2.62 -17.02
CA PHE A 75 -10.83 1.30 -16.44
C PHE A 75 -9.35 0.87 -16.49
N MET A 76 -8.70 1.03 -17.65
CA MET A 76 -7.32 0.63 -17.85
C MET A 76 -6.36 1.48 -17.00
N LEU A 77 -6.55 2.80 -16.99
CA LEU A 77 -5.68 3.70 -16.26
C LEU A 77 -5.96 3.64 -14.75
N GLY A 78 -7.20 3.69 -14.30
CA GLY A 78 -7.49 3.71 -12.86
C GLY A 78 -7.44 2.32 -12.24
N PRO A 79 -8.55 1.55 -12.29
CA PRO A 79 -8.68 0.28 -11.60
C PRO A 79 -7.64 -0.77 -11.95
N PHE A 80 -7.36 -0.98 -13.24
CA PHE A 80 -6.48 -2.07 -13.67
C PHE A 80 -5.02 -1.87 -13.23
N ILE A 81 -4.42 -0.70 -13.49
CA ILE A 81 -3.05 -0.42 -13.05
C ILE A 81 -2.97 -0.43 -11.52
N SER A 82 -3.92 0.23 -10.83
CA SER A 82 -3.89 0.32 -9.38
C SER A 82 -3.99 -1.05 -8.69
N THR A 83 -4.91 -1.90 -9.14
CA THR A 83 -5.06 -3.27 -8.59
C THR A 83 -3.85 -4.15 -8.90
N THR A 84 -3.30 -4.04 -10.11
CA THR A 84 -2.07 -4.75 -10.48
C THR A 84 -0.89 -4.30 -9.60
N SER A 85 -0.75 -3.00 -9.37
CA SER A 85 0.26 -2.45 -8.47
C SER A 85 0.06 -2.95 -7.03
N LEU A 86 -1.16 -2.96 -6.49
CA LEU A 86 -1.43 -3.50 -5.16
C LEU A 86 -1.06 -4.99 -5.06
N TYR A 87 -1.39 -5.78 -6.06
CA TYR A 87 -0.97 -7.19 -6.10
C TYR A 87 0.56 -7.31 -6.11
N LEU A 88 1.26 -6.56 -6.97
CA LEU A 88 2.72 -6.57 -7.02
C LEU A 88 3.36 -6.05 -5.71
N ILE A 89 2.76 -5.07 -5.05
CA ILE A 89 3.16 -4.62 -3.70
C ILE A 89 3.08 -5.80 -2.72
N SER A 90 2.01 -6.60 -2.75
CA SER A 90 1.89 -7.79 -1.89
C SER A 90 2.98 -8.82 -2.17
N VAL A 91 3.34 -9.01 -3.44
CA VAL A 91 4.35 -9.98 -3.87
C VAL A 91 5.74 -9.51 -3.48
N PHE A 92 6.08 -8.27 -3.77
CA PHE A 92 7.41 -7.70 -3.53
C PHE A 92 7.61 -7.19 -2.10
N LEU A 93 6.57 -7.15 -1.26
CA LEU A 93 6.71 -6.82 0.17
C LEU A 93 7.85 -7.67 0.76
N PRO A 94 8.98 -7.08 1.17
CA PRO A 94 10.22 -7.82 1.41
C PRO A 94 10.21 -8.40 2.82
N ILE A 95 9.28 -9.35 3.01
CA ILE A 95 9.04 -10.10 4.23
C ILE A 95 8.93 -11.57 3.80
N PRO A 96 9.72 -12.46 4.41
CA PRO A 96 9.72 -13.88 4.11
C PRO A 96 8.36 -14.53 4.41
N ARG A 97 8.09 -15.63 3.72
CA ARG A 97 6.93 -16.48 3.99
C ARG A 97 7.27 -17.57 5.00
N LEU A 98 6.24 -18.20 5.60
CA LEU A 98 6.39 -19.36 6.52
C LEU A 98 7.24 -20.50 6.00
N LYS A 99 7.36 -20.65 4.67
CA LYS A 99 8.17 -21.70 4.04
C LYS A 99 9.62 -21.30 3.79
N GLU A 100 9.92 -20.01 3.86
CA GLU A 100 11.26 -19.45 3.65
C GLU A 100 11.92 -19.31 5.03
N ASN A 101 12.72 -20.31 5.42
CA ASN A 101 13.44 -20.35 6.71
C ASN A 101 14.57 -19.29 6.79
N SER A 102 14.27 -18.01 6.59
CA SER A 102 15.26 -16.93 6.76
C SER A 102 15.42 -16.58 8.23
N THR A 103 16.62 -16.69 8.77
CA THR A 103 16.93 -16.31 10.16
C THR A 103 17.23 -14.81 10.32
N ASP A 104 17.62 -14.11 9.25
CA ASP A 104 17.89 -12.67 9.24
C ASP A 104 16.90 -11.90 8.35
N ILE A 105 15.86 -11.38 8.99
CA ILE A 105 14.75 -10.69 8.33
C ILE A 105 15.11 -9.26 7.94
N ASP A 106 16.03 -8.62 8.66
CA ASP A 106 16.47 -7.26 8.34
C ASP A 106 17.34 -7.28 7.07
N ASN A 107 18.20 -8.29 6.90
CA ASN A 107 18.95 -8.47 5.66
C ASN A 107 18.04 -8.87 4.49
N TYR A 108 17.12 -9.83 4.70
CA TYR A 108 16.11 -10.20 3.70
C TYR A 108 15.32 -8.97 3.22
N TYR A 109 14.90 -8.12 4.16
CA TYR A 109 14.21 -6.87 3.86
C TYR A 109 15.04 -5.98 2.94
N LEU A 110 16.31 -5.76 3.28
CA LEU A 110 17.19 -4.89 2.51
C LEU A 110 17.43 -5.43 1.10
N GLU A 111 17.62 -6.73 0.92
CA GLU A 111 17.80 -7.33 -0.40
C GLU A 111 16.56 -7.16 -1.30
N GLY A 112 15.36 -7.33 -0.73
CA GLY A 112 14.10 -7.25 -1.46
C GLY A 112 13.49 -5.84 -1.60
N ARG A 113 14.07 -4.80 -0.98
CA ARG A 113 13.41 -3.48 -0.86
C ARG A 113 13.12 -2.75 -2.17
N LYS A 114 14.02 -2.85 -3.16
CA LYS A 114 13.96 -2.04 -4.38
C LYS A 114 12.68 -2.25 -5.19
N PRO A 115 12.31 -3.49 -5.58
CA PRO A 115 11.08 -3.72 -6.33
C PRO A 115 9.85 -3.26 -5.56
N PHE A 116 9.82 -3.45 -4.23
CA PHE A 116 8.74 -2.95 -3.38
C PHE A 116 8.56 -1.43 -3.47
N PHE A 117 9.61 -0.65 -3.23
CA PHE A 117 9.52 0.81 -3.27
C PHE A 117 9.24 1.36 -4.68
N ILE A 118 9.73 0.71 -5.73
CA ILE A 118 9.41 1.09 -7.12
C ILE A 118 7.91 0.95 -7.38
N VAL A 119 7.32 -0.21 -7.05
CA VAL A 119 5.89 -0.44 -7.30
C VAL A 119 5.02 0.46 -6.42
N MET A 120 5.42 0.71 -5.17
CA MET A 120 4.75 1.70 -4.31
C MET A 120 4.76 3.10 -4.93
N ALA A 121 5.90 3.54 -5.48
CA ALA A 121 5.99 4.83 -6.15
C ALA A 121 5.08 4.90 -7.38
N ILE A 122 5.05 3.84 -8.20
CA ILE A 122 4.14 3.74 -9.35
C ILE A 122 2.69 3.85 -8.90
N PHE A 123 2.29 3.13 -7.85
CA PHE A 123 0.94 3.20 -7.31
C PHE A 123 0.56 4.62 -6.88
N PHE A 124 1.42 5.30 -6.12
CA PHE A 124 1.12 6.65 -5.65
C PHE A 124 1.05 7.65 -6.80
N ILE A 125 1.98 7.60 -7.75
CA ILE A 125 1.94 8.45 -8.95
C ILE A 125 0.64 8.19 -9.73
N GLN A 126 0.28 6.92 -9.93
CA GLN A 126 -0.94 6.55 -10.64
C GLN A 126 -2.21 7.04 -9.92
N SER A 127 -2.24 6.95 -8.59
CA SER A 127 -3.37 7.45 -7.80
C SER A 127 -3.60 8.95 -8.03
N GLN A 128 -2.53 9.73 -8.16
CA GLN A 128 -2.62 11.17 -8.46
C GLN A 128 -3.01 11.44 -9.91
N LEU A 129 -2.56 10.59 -10.84
CA LEU A 129 -2.94 10.71 -12.24
C LEU A 129 -4.46 10.53 -12.44
N THR A 130 -5.13 9.79 -11.55
CA THR A 130 -6.59 9.60 -11.56
C THR A 130 -7.37 10.89 -11.57
N ALA A 131 -6.88 11.93 -10.90
CA ALA A 131 -7.49 13.26 -10.90
C ALA A 131 -7.51 13.95 -12.28
N PHE A 132 -6.66 13.53 -13.23
CA PHE A 132 -6.62 14.12 -14.56
C PHE A 132 -7.62 13.49 -15.54
N TYR A 133 -8.06 12.26 -15.28
CA TYR A 133 -8.96 11.54 -16.18
C TYR A 133 -10.31 11.15 -15.56
N SER A 134 -10.49 11.32 -14.24
CA SER A 134 -11.78 11.16 -13.57
C SER A 134 -12.25 12.50 -13.01
N LEU A 135 -13.38 13.01 -13.50
CA LEU A 135 -13.96 14.32 -13.16
C LEU A 135 -14.31 14.48 -11.66
N ASN A 136 -14.45 13.36 -10.94
CA ASN A 136 -14.82 13.33 -9.53
C ASN A 136 -13.64 13.12 -8.58
N ALA A 137 -12.41 13.00 -9.09
CA ALA A 137 -11.22 12.76 -8.28
C ALA A 137 -10.42 14.05 -8.09
N THR A 138 -10.24 14.48 -6.84
CA THR A 138 -9.34 15.59 -6.50
C THR A 138 -7.97 15.06 -6.09
N PRO A 139 -6.87 15.66 -6.55
CA PRO A 139 -5.54 15.24 -6.13
C PRO A 139 -5.35 15.61 -4.65
N GLU A 140 -4.93 14.64 -3.85
CA GLU A 140 -4.67 14.84 -2.43
C GLU A 140 -3.20 15.20 -2.21
N LEU A 141 -2.94 16.43 -1.76
CA LEU A 141 -1.59 16.92 -1.49
C LEU A 141 -0.80 15.99 -0.55
N LEU A 142 -1.50 15.36 0.38
CA LEU A 142 -0.93 14.40 1.33
C LEU A 142 -0.39 13.14 0.61
N VAL A 143 -1.11 12.67 -0.41
CA VAL A 143 -0.69 11.51 -1.22
C VAL A 143 0.57 11.82 -2.04
N LEU A 144 0.68 13.05 -2.55
CA LEU A 144 1.88 13.50 -3.26
C LEU A 144 3.15 13.48 -2.39
N LEU A 145 3.02 13.71 -1.07
CA LEU A 145 4.13 13.65 -0.13
C LEU A 145 4.69 12.23 0.06
N PHE A 146 3.94 11.18 -0.29
CA PHE A 146 4.44 9.80 -0.23
C PHE A 146 5.40 9.45 -1.38
N VAL A 147 5.32 10.12 -2.53
CA VAL A 147 6.23 9.88 -3.66
C VAL A 147 7.70 10.11 -3.28
N PRO A 148 8.12 11.27 -2.72
CA PRO A 148 9.50 11.46 -2.30
C PRO A 148 9.91 10.49 -1.18
N LEU A 149 8.99 10.09 -0.29
CA LEU A 149 9.26 9.07 0.73
C LEU A 149 9.60 7.71 0.09
N MET A 150 8.88 7.29 -0.96
CA MET A 150 9.20 6.06 -1.69
C MET A 150 10.56 6.14 -2.40
N LEU A 151 10.87 7.29 -2.99
CA LEU A 151 12.17 7.53 -3.64
C LEU A 151 13.33 7.50 -2.62
N LEU A 152 13.14 8.06 -1.43
CA LEU A 152 14.12 7.95 -0.35
C LEU A 152 14.28 6.49 0.12
N GLY A 153 13.17 5.72 0.16
CA GLY A 153 13.18 4.29 0.40
C GLY A 153 14.02 3.47 -0.60
N LEU A 154 14.23 3.96 -1.81
CA LEU A 154 15.13 3.30 -2.78
C LEU A 154 16.62 3.53 -2.46
N GLN A 155 16.95 4.73 -1.97
CA GLN A 155 18.33 5.16 -1.79
C GLN A 155 18.94 4.68 -0.47
N LEU A 156 18.12 4.55 0.57
CA LEU A 156 18.58 4.07 1.86
C LEU A 156 19.14 2.65 1.76
N LYS A 157 20.26 2.44 2.46
CA LYS A 157 20.97 1.14 2.55
C LYS A 157 20.89 0.51 3.93
N THR A 158 20.33 1.22 4.91
CA THR A 158 20.30 0.78 6.31
C THR A 158 18.87 0.53 6.78
N ILE A 159 18.65 -0.54 7.54
CA ILE A 159 17.34 -0.84 8.10
C ILE A 159 16.86 0.25 9.07
N ARG A 160 17.78 0.89 9.79
CA ARG A 160 17.46 2.01 10.69
C ARG A 160 16.88 3.20 9.94
N GLY A 161 17.39 3.49 8.74
CA GLY A 161 16.83 4.53 7.88
C GLY A 161 15.40 4.21 7.46
N HIS A 162 15.13 2.97 7.05
CA HIS A 162 13.76 2.57 6.69
C HIS A 162 12.80 2.61 7.86
N LYS A 163 13.25 2.17 9.06
CA LYS A 163 12.48 2.31 10.30
C LYS A 163 12.08 3.77 10.51
N MET A 164 13.01 4.72 10.39
CA MET A 164 12.74 6.16 10.54
C MET A 164 11.80 6.73 9.47
N ILE A 165 12.05 6.45 8.19
CA ILE A 165 11.23 6.98 7.09
C ILE A 165 9.78 6.49 7.16
N VAL A 166 9.54 5.30 7.73
CA VAL A 166 8.18 4.78 7.89
C VAL A 166 7.53 5.30 9.17
N THR A 167 8.22 5.26 10.32
CA THR A 167 7.59 5.60 11.61
C THR A 167 7.37 7.11 11.81
N ILE A 168 8.27 7.96 11.32
CA ILE A 168 8.17 9.42 11.52
C ILE A 168 6.94 10.00 10.82
N PRO A 169 6.66 9.70 9.54
CA PRO A 169 5.45 10.19 8.88
C PRO A 169 4.17 9.67 9.53
N ILE A 170 4.15 8.40 9.98
CA ILE A 170 2.98 7.84 10.68
C ILE A 170 2.71 8.61 11.97
N ALA A 171 3.74 8.84 12.78
CA ALA A 171 3.60 9.62 14.01
C ALA A 171 3.12 11.04 13.71
N LEU A 172 3.63 11.67 12.65
CA LEU A 172 3.20 12.99 12.21
C LEU A 172 1.72 13.01 11.81
N VAL A 173 1.25 12.04 11.02
CA VAL A 173 -0.17 11.94 10.62
C VAL A 173 -1.05 11.72 11.83
N VAL A 174 -0.66 10.85 12.76
CA VAL A 174 -1.41 10.61 14.02
C VAL A 174 -1.48 11.90 14.86
N LEU A 175 -0.40 12.68 14.95
CA LEU A 175 -0.38 13.98 15.63
C LEU A 175 -1.30 15.00 14.94
N ILE A 176 -1.28 15.08 13.61
CA ILE A 176 -2.17 15.98 12.85
C ILE A 176 -3.63 15.60 13.11
N VAL A 177 -3.98 14.33 12.96
CA VAL A 177 -5.36 13.84 13.18
C VAL A 177 -5.81 14.11 14.61
N SER A 178 -4.99 13.78 15.61
CA SER A 178 -5.33 14.06 17.02
C SER A 178 -5.48 15.56 17.30
N SER A 179 -4.66 16.42 16.69
CA SER A 179 -4.80 17.88 16.83
C SER A 179 -6.10 18.42 16.21
N THR A 180 -6.58 17.83 15.11
CA THR A 180 -7.86 18.20 14.49
C THR A 180 -9.08 17.74 15.29
N PHE A 181 -8.98 16.65 16.06
CA PHE A 181 -10.05 16.22 16.96
C PHE A 181 -10.15 17.09 18.22
N ILE A 182 -9.02 17.60 18.73
CA ILE A 182 -8.99 18.47 19.93
C ILE A 182 -9.60 19.85 19.63
N THR A 183 -9.51 20.34 18.39
CA THR A 183 -10.07 21.65 18.01
C THR A 183 -11.56 21.62 17.67
N GLN A 184 -12.17 20.43 17.60
CA GLN A 184 -13.61 20.24 17.36
C GLN A 184 -14.43 19.99 18.64
N THR A 185 -13.78 19.98 19.80
CA THR A 185 -14.42 19.93 21.14
C THR A 185 -14.34 21.27 21.83
#